data_AF-A0A6I4NMT5-F1
#
_entry.id   AF-A0A6I4NMT5-F1
#
_cell.length_a   1.000
_cell.length_b   1.000
_cell.length_c   1.000
_cell.angle_alpha   90.00
_cell.angle_beta   90.00
_cell.angle_gamma   90.00
#
_symmetry.space_group_name_H-M   'P 1'
#
loop_
_entity.id
_entity.type
_entity.pdbx_description
1 polymer ?
#
loop_
_entity_poly.entity_id
_entity_poly.type
_entity_poly.pdbx_seq_one_letter_code
_entity_poly.pdbx_strand_id
1 'polypeptide(L)'
;MTATKKPQIYSGTGSAVDNYNKPEKQLKTILEGGRSHSKSNWGLFDKTNSQHKYVLSLLRQAQWVVPNERYGEVPDLARLSEFLKSEKSPVNKPLKSMFPEEISKIIIALEGIVKTVHSSKKR
;
A
#
# COMPACT_ATOMS: atom_id res chain seq x y z
N MET A 1 20.33 35.23 -20.74
CA MET A 1 21.31 34.85 -19.71
C MET A 1 21.42 33.33 -19.68
N THR A 2 22.48 32.79 -20.28
CA THR A 2 22.75 31.35 -20.35
C THR A 2 23.64 30.95 -19.17
N ALA A 3 23.15 30.07 -18.30
CA ALA A 3 23.90 29.63 -17.12
C ALA A 3 24.96 28.59 -17.50
N THR A 4 26.23 29.00 -17.53
CA THR A 4 27.37 28.10 -17.69
C THR A 4 27.55 27.26 -16.42
N LYS A 5 27.26 25.96 -16.48
CA LYS A 5 27.59 25.01 -15.40
C LYS A 5 29.11 24.89 -15.28
N LYS A 6 29.65 25.21 -14.10
CA LYS A 6 31.07 25.06 -13.77
C LYS A 6 31.45 23.56 -13.65
N PRO A 7 32.65 23.14 -14.11
CA PRO A 7 33.12 21.77 -13.92
C PRO A 7 33.42 21.52 -12.44
N GLN A 8 32.87 20.43 -11.88
CA GLN A 8 33.18 19.98 -10.53
C GLN A 8 34.51 19.23 -10.52
N ILE A 9 35.48 19.73 -9.76
CA ILE A 9 36.78 19.09 -9.57
C ILE A 9 36.70 18.24 -8.29
N TYR A 10 36.96 16.95 -8.42
CA TYR A 10 36.87 15.96 -7.35
C TYR A 10 38.18 15.90 -6.54
N SER A 11 38.11 16.14 -5.24
CA SER A 11 39.22 15.96 -4.29
C SER A 11 38.83 14.88 -3.26
N GLY A 12 39.10 13.63 -3.58
CA GLY A 12 38.88 12.50 -2.68
C GLY A 12 40.00 11.48 -2.81
N THR A 13 40.65 11.17 -1.69
CA THR A 13 41.67 10.12 -1.56
C THR A 13 40.98 8.77 -1.40
N GLY A 14 40.53 8.19 -2.51
CA GLY A 14 39.94 6.85 -2.57
C GLY A 14 39.95 6.31 -3.99
N SER A 15 40.16 5.00 -4.14
CA SER A 15 40.22 4.33 -5.44
C SER A 15 39.01 4.67 -6.30
N ALA A 16 39.26 5.10 -7.55
CA ALA A 16 38.26 5.65 -8.45
C ALA A 16 37.10 4.69 -8.76
N VAL A 17 37.27 3.38 -8.52
CA VAL A 17 36.36 2.31 -8.96
C VAL A 17 35.10 2.20 -8.09
N ASP A 18 35.20 2.41 -6.77
CA ASP A 18 34.08 2.22 -5.83
C ASP A 18 32.98 3.29 -5.98
N ASN A 19 33.30 4.42 -6.61
CA ASN A 19 32.37 5.53 -6.79
C ASN A 19 31.60 5.49 -8.11
N TYR A 20 31.94 4.62 -9.08
CA TYR A 20 31.17 4.48 -10.34
C TYR A 20 29.84 3.75 -10.17
N ASN A 21 29.72 2.87 -9.17
CA ASN A 21 28.47 2.14 -8.90
C ASN A 21 27.49 2.89 -7.98
N LYS A 22 27.89 4.04 -7.42
CA LYS A 22 27.06 4.94 -6.60
C LYS A 22 26.09 5.83 -7.41
N PRO A 23 26.49 6.44 -8.55
CA PRO A 23 25.60 7.29 -9.34
C PRO A 23 24.42 6.52 -9.96
N GLU A 24 24.58 5.24 -10.32
CA GLU A 24 23.47 4.46 -10.92
C GLU A 24 22.28 4.29 -9.97
N LYS A 25 22.52 4.06 -8.67
CA LYS A 25 21.45 3.95 -7.68
C LYS A 25 20.68 5.25 -7.53
N GLN A 26 21.37 6.39 -7.53
CA GLN A 26 20.73 7.71 -7.43
C GLN A 26 19.96 8.05 -8.70
N LEU A 27 20.49 7.69 -9.88
CA LEU A 27 19.81 7.90 -11.16
C LEU A 27 18.52 7.09 -11.26
N LYS A 28 18.47 5.83 -10.80
CA LYS A 28 17.22 5.05 -10.73
C LYS A 28 16.16 5.74 -9.86
N THR A 29 16.54 6.19 -8.66
CA THR A 29 15.62 6.86 -7.72
C THR A 29 15.05 8.18 -8.27
N ILE A 30 15.82 8.90 -9.08
CA ILE A 30 15.40 10.17 -9.67
C ILE A 30 14.56 9.95 -10.94
N LEU A 31 14.88 8.94 -11.76
CA LEU A 31 14.11 8.61 -12.97
C LEU A 31 12.73 8.02 -12.64
N GLU A 32 12.59 7.33 -11.50
CA GLU A 32 11.30 6.85 -10.97
C GLU A 32 10.52 7.92 -10.19
N GLY A 33 11.05 9.15 -10.12
CA GLY A 33 10.34 10.33 -9.65
C GLY A 33 9.96 10.28 -8.17
N GLY A 34 10.93 10.12 -7.25
CA GLY A 34 10.74 10.40 -5.83
C GLY A 34 9.61 9.64 -5.12
N ARG A 35 9.02 8.62 -5.77
CA ARG A 35 8.04 7.73 -5.16
C ARG A 35 8.84 6.70 -4.39
N SER A 36 9.13 7.02 -3.14
CA SER A 36 9.64 6.09 -2.12
C SER A 36 9.12 4.68 -2.41
N HIS A 37 10.01 3.78 -2.79
CA HIS A 37 9.65 2.40 -3.11
C HIS A 37 8.82 1.79 -1.98
N SER A 38 7.62 1.36 -2.36
CA SER A 38 6.96 0.16 -1.86
C SER A 38 6.79 0.04 -0.34
N LYS A 39 5.86 0.79 0.27
CA LYS A 39 5.03 0.14 1.29
C LYS A 39 4.28 -0.96 0.56
N SER A 40 4.64 -2.23 0.80
CA SER A 40 3.90 -3.37 0.28
C SER A 40 2.45 -3.24 0.74
N ASN A 41 1.56 -2.81 -0.17
CA ASN A 41 0.15 -2.61 0.11
C ASN A 41 -0.53 -3.97 0.01
N TRP A 42 -0.71 -4.60 1.17
CA TRP A 42 -1.35 -5.91 1.26
C TRP A 42 -2.85 -5.85 0.96
N GLY A 43 -3.45 -4.65 0.96
CA GLY A 43 -4.84 -4.41 0.57
C GLY A 43 -5.04 -4.30 -0.94
N LEU A 44 -4.02 -4.53 -1.77
CA LEU A 44 -4.19 -4.55 -3.23
C LEU A 44 -5.17 -5.66 -3.63
N PHE A 45 -6.21 -5.28 -4.37
CA PHE A 45 -7.30 -6.17 -4.76
C PHE A 45 -7.39 -6.33 -6.28
N ASP A 46 -8.18 -7.33 -6.69
CA ASP A 46 -8.55 -7.57 -8.08
C ASP A 46 -10.04 -7.25 -8.28
N LYS A 47 -10.33 -6.32 -9.19
CA LYS A 47 -11.70 -5.88 -9.52
C LYS A 47 -12.55 -6.96 -10.21
N THR A 48 -11.91 -7.95 -10.82
CA THR A 48 -12.62 -9.05 -11.49
C THR A 48 -13.10 -10.10 -10.47
N ASN A 49 -12.36 -10.28 -9.38
CA ASN A 49 -12.69 -11.22 -8.32
C ASN A 49 -13.88 -10.72 -7.48
N SER A 50 -14.94 -11.52 -7.41
CA SER A 50 -16.17 -11.21 -6.66
C SER A 50 -15.95 -11.13 -5.14
N GLN A 51 -15.10 -11.99 -4.58
CA GLN A 51 -14.78 -11.99 -3.14
C GLN A 51 -14.02 -10.73 -2.75
N HIS A 52 -13.07 -10.28 -3.58
CA HIS A 52 -12.36 -9.02 -3.35
C HIS A 52 -13.31 -7.82 -3.36
N LYS A 53 -14.26 -7.78 -4.30
CA LYS A 53 -15.30 -6.75 -4.30
C LYS A 53 -16.16 -6.80 -3.03
N TYR A 54 -16.46 -8.00 -2.54
CA TYR A 54 -17.21 -8.16 -1.30
C TYR A 54 -16.43 -7.64 -0.08
N VAL A 55 -15.13 -7.93 0.01
CA VAL A 55 -14.24 -7.37 1.04
C VAL A 55 -14.30 -5.84 1.03
N LEU A 56 -14.23 -5.19 -0.14
CA LEU A 56 -14.35 -3.73 -0.24
C LEU A 56 -15.71 -3.20 0.20
N SER A 57 -16.79 -3.93 -0.07
CA SER A 57 -18.13 -3.60 0.43
C SER A 57 -18.18 -3.64 1.96
N LEU A 58 -17.59 -4.68 2.57
CA LEU A 58 -17.51 -4.80 4.02
C LEU A 58 -16.71 -3.67 4.66
N LEU A 59 -15.62 -3.23 4.03
CA LEU A 59 -14.86 -2.06 4.50
C LEU A 59 -15.73 -0.80 4.56
N ARG A 60 -16.57 -0.55 3.54
CA ARG A 60 -17.52 0.57 3.56
C ARG A 60 -18.54 0.45 4.69
N GLN A 61 -19.11 -0.75 4.87
CA GLN A 61 -20.07 -1.02 5.95
C GLN A 61 -19.44 -0.85 7.34
N ALA A 62 -18.17 -1.20 7.49
CA ALA A 62 -17.38 -0.98 8.71
C ALA A 62 -16.90 0.47 8.88
N GLN A 63 -17.21 1.35 7.93
CA GLN A 63 -16.74 2.75 7.88
C GLN A 63 -15.20 2.86 7.85
N TRP A 64 -14.55 1.87 7.24
CA TRP A 64 -13.12 1.93 6.91
C TRP A 64 -12.99 2.55 5.53
N VAL A 65 -13.27 3.85 5.47
CA VAL A 65 -13.25 4.65 4.25
C VAL A 65 -12.41 5.90 4.46
N VAL A 66 -11.83 6.40 3.37
CA VAL A 66 -11.12 7.67 3.32
C VAL A 66 -11.78 8.58 2.27
N PRO A 67 -11.80 9.90 2.50
CA PRO A 67 -12.31 10.83 1.52
C PRO A 67 -11.46 10.80 0.25
N ASN A 68 -12.12 10.90 -0.89
CA ASN A 68 -11.50 10.93 -2.20
C ASN A 68 -12.15 12.03 -3.04
N GLU A 69 -11.35 12.94 -3.58
CA GLU A 69 -11.84 14.10 -4.35
C GLU A 69 -12.71 13.70 -5.55
N ARG A 70 -12.45 12.55 -6.18
CA ARG A 70 -13.17 12.10 -7.38
C ARG A 70 -14.39 11.25 -7.08
N TYR A 71 -14.32 10.42 -6.05
CA TYR A 71 -15.34 9.39 -5.76
C TYR A 71 -16.09 9.60 -4.44
N GLY A 72 -15.87 10.73 -3.78
CA GLY A 72 -16.44 11.06 -2.46
C GLY A 72 -15.75 10.30 -1.34
N GLU A 73 -16.03 9.01 -1.23
CA GLU A 73 -15.43 8.12 -0.24
C GLU A 73 -14.98 6.82 -0.89
N VAL A 74 -13.79 6.34 -0.54
CA VAL A 74 -13.24 5.07 -1.03
C VAL A 74 -12.80 4.19 0.13
N PRO A 75 -12.81 2.86 -0.02
CA PRO A 75 -12.31 1.95 1.00
C PRO A 75 -10.86 2.24 1.37
N ASP A 76 -10.56 2.25 2.67
CA ASP A 76 -9.21 2.48 3.18
C ASP A 76 -8.35 1.22 3.02
N LEU A 77 -7.60 1.16 1.93
CA LEU A 77 -6.70 0.05 1.62
C LEU A 77 -5.46 0.04 2.53
N ALA A 78 -5.05 1.19 3.08
CA ALA A 78 -3.91 1.26 3.98
C ALA A 78 -4.26 0.58 5.32
N ARG A 79 -5.44 0.92 5.87
CA ARG A 79 -5.98 0.27 7.06
C ARG A 79 -6.25 -1.21 6.86
N LEU A 80 -6.77 -1.60 5.69
CA LEU A 80 -6.88 -3.02 5.34
C LEU A 80 -5.50 -3.70 5.33
N SER A 81 -4.49 -3.07 4.73
CA SER A 81 -3.14 -3.62 4.71
C SER A 81 -2.55 -3.79 6.11
N GLU A 82 -2.84 -2.89 7.05
CA GLU A 82 -2.39 -3.00 8.44
C GLU A 82 -3.13 -4.11 9.18
N PHE A 83 -4.45 -4.22 8.97
CA PHE A 83 -5.25 -5.32 9.51
C PHE A 83 -4.69 -6.67 9.07
N LEU A 84 -4.43 -6.86 7.77
CA LEU A 84 -3.91 -8.11 7.22
C LEU A 84 -2.53 -8.50 7.76
N LYS A 85 -1.72 -7.53 8.16
CA LYS A 85 -0.39 -7.76 8.78
C LYS A 85 -0.48 -8.02 10.29
N SER A 86 -1.59 -7.63 10.92
CA SER A 86 -1.77 -7.74 12.36
C SER A 86 -2.16 -9.16 12.77
N GLU A 87 -1.93 -9.48 14.05
CA GLU A 87 -2.36 -10.74 14.68
C GLU A 87 -3.89 -10.92 14.69
N LYS A 88 -4.66 -9.85 14.44
CA LYS A 88 -6.12 -9.89 14.36
C LYS A 88 -6.62 -10.45 13.03
N SER A 89 -5.77 -10.51 12.01
CA SER A 89 -6.14 -11.12 10.73
C SER A 89 -6.04 -12.64 10.82
N PRO A 90 -7.07 -13.39 10.41
CA PRO A 90 -6.98 -14.85 10.40
C PRO A 90 -6.00 -15.38 9.34
N VAL A 91 -5.60 -14.54 8.37
CA VAL A 91 -4.62 -14.87 7.34
C VAL A 91 -3.60 -13.73 7.20
N ASN A 92 -2.33 -14.01 7.49
CA ASN A 92 -1.23 -13.04 7.41
C ASN A 92 -0.57 -13.10 6.01
N LYS A 93 -1.31 -12.68 4.99
CA LYS A 93 -0.83 -12.62 3.58
C LYS A 93 -1.39 -11.38 2.86
N PRO A 94 -0.78 -10.95 1.75
CA PRO A 94 -1.38 -9.97 0.86
C PRO A 94 -2.66 -10.50 0.22
N LEU A 95 -3.71 -9.67 0.13
CA LEU A 95 -5.03 -10.06 -0.38
C LEU A 95 -4.95 -10.69 -1.78
N LYS A 96 -4.17 -10.10 -2.70
CA LYS A 96 -3.99 -10.63 -4.06
C LYS A 96 -3.27 -11.99 -4.13
N SER A 97 -2.56 -12.37 -3.07
CA SER A 97 -1.82 -13.64 -2.98
C SER A 97 -2.57 -14.72 -2.20
N MET A 98 -3.79 -14.42 -1.73
CA MET A 98 -4.60 -15.38 -0.98
C MET A 98 -5.38 -16.31 -1.92
N PHE A 99 -5.60 -17.55 -1.46
CA PHE A 99 -6.55 -18.45 -2.09
C PHE A 99 -7.99 -18.09 -1.74
N PRO A 100 -8.99 -18.50 -2.56
CA PRO A 100 -10.40 -18.20 -2.30
C PRO A 100 -10.90 -18.63 -0.91
N GLU A 101 -10.38 -19.75 -0.40
CA GLU A 101 -10.68 -20.28 0.93
C GLU A 101 -10.12 -19.41 2.06
N GLU A 102 -8.93 -18.84 1.86
CA GLU A 102 -8.30 -17.90 2.79
C GLU A 102 -9.05 -16.57 2.80
N ILE A 103 -9.49 -16.10 1.63
CA ILE A 103 -10.30 -14.88 1.50
C ILE A 103 -11.63 -15.03 2.23
N SER A 104 -12.27 -16.21 2.17
CA SER A 104 -13.50 -16.48 2.93
C SER A 104 -13.31 -16.32 4.44
N LYS A 105 -12.14 -16.68 4.99
CA LYS A 105 -11.83 -16.45 6.43
C LYS A 105 -11.72 -14.97 6.75
N ILE A 106 -11.08 -14.18 5.88
CA ILE A 106 -11.00 -12.72 6.02
C ILE A 106 -12.41 -12.11 5.98
N ILE A 107 -13.27 -12.56 5.07
CA ILE A 107 -14.66 -12.11 4.95
C ILE A 107 -15.41 -12.30 6.26
N ILE A 108 -15.36 -13.50 6.86
CA ILE A 108 -16.04 -13.80 8.13
C ILE A 108 -15.55 -12.87 9.25
N ALA A 109 -14.24 -12.62 9.32
CA ALA A 109 -13.66 -11.70 10.31
C ALA A 109 -14.17 -10.26 10.13
N LEU A 110 -14.21 -9.77 8.89
CA LEU A 110 -14.71 -8.42 8.57
C LEU A 110 -16.22 -8.30 8.82
N GLU A 111 -17.02 -9.33 8.52
CA GLU A 111 -18.45 -9.36 8.88
C GLU A 111 -18.67 -9.24 10.39
N GLY A 112 -17.81 -9.86 11.19
CA GLY A 112 -17.80 -9.68 12.64
C GLY A 112 -17.60 -8.23 13.06
N ILE A 113 -16.64 -7.53 12.45
CA ILE A 113 -16.38 -6.10 12.69
C ILE A 113 -17.57 -5.24 12.24
N VAL A 114 -18.18 -5.56 11.11
CA VAL A 114 -19.37 -4.84 10.64
C VAL A 114 -20.52 -4.97 11.65
N LYS A 115 -20.76 -6.18 12.18
CA LYS A 115 -21.81 -6.41 13.18
C LYS A 115 -21.58 -5.60 14.45
N THR A 116 -20.34 -5.49 14.94
CA THR A 116 -20.03 -4.68 16.12
C THR A 116 -20.25 -3.18 15.88
N VAL A 117 -19.86 -2.67 14.71
CA VAL A 117 -20.10 -1.27 14.32
C VAL A 117 -21.61 -0.95 14.29
N HIS A 118 -22.42 -1.83 13.70
CA HIS A 118 -23.88 -1.62 13.62
C HIS A 118 -24.56 -1.78 14.98
N SER A 119 -24.12 -2.72 15.81
CA SER A 119 -24.64 -2.89 17.16
C SER A 119 -24.35 -1.67 18.03
N SER A 120 -23.15 -1.09 17.90
CA SER A 120 -22.75 0.11 18.64
C SER A 120 -23.56 1.34 18.27
N LYS A 121 -24.04 1.46 17.02
CA LYS A 121 -24.87 2.59 16.57
C LYS A 121 -26.34 2.50 17.01
N LYS A 122 -26.79 1.33 17.49
CA LYS A 122 -28.18 1.11 17.95
C LYS A 122 -28.39 1.38 19.45
N ARG A 123 -27.33 1.71 20.18
CA ARG A 123 -27.37 2.12 21.60
C ARG A 123 -27.31 3.63 21.67
#